data_AF-A0A3L8D2C9-F1
#
_entry.id   AF-A0A3L8D2C9-F1
#
_cell.length_a   1.000
_cell.length_b   1.000
_cell.length_c   1.000
_cell.angle_alpha   90.00
_cell.angle_beta   90.00
_cell.angle_gamma   90.00
#
_symmetry.space_group_name_H-M   'P 1'
#
loop_
_entity.id
_entity.type
_entity.pdbx_description
1 polymer ?
#
loop_
_entity_poly.entity_id
_entity_poly.type
_entity_poly.pdbx_seq_one_letter_code
_entity_poly.pdbx_strand_id
1 'polypeptide(L)' 'MTSHNWIDLAQDADTGIETLRAHFQGHAYDPHWHDSYLVGVTEQGVQQFNCRRARHQSTPGKVFLLEPGDIHDGDAPTE' A
#
# COMPACT_ATOMS: atom_id res chain seq x y z
N MET A 1 -4.09 -9.99 22.07
CA MET A 1 -3.09 -9.72 21.02
C MET A 1 -3.37 -8.33 20.50
N THR A 2 -2.52 -7.37 20.85
CA THR A 2 -2.66 -5.99 20.37
C THR A 2 -2.56 -6.00 18.85
N SER A 3 -3.53 -5.38 18.17
CA SER A 3 -3.41 -5.11 16.74
C SER A 3 -2.07 -4.41 16.49
N HIS A 4 -1.20 -5.03 15.68
CA HIS A 4 0.08 -4.45 15.29
C HIS A 4 -0.08 -3.50 14.09
N ASN A 5 -1.32 -3.10 13.75
CA ASN A 5 -1.56 -2.23 12.62
C ASN A 5 -1.21 -0.79 12.98
N TRP A 6 -0.46 -0.12 12.11
CA TRP A 6 -0.09 1.28 12.29
C TRP A 6 0.06 1.96 10.93
N ILE A 7 -0.09 3.28 10.94
CA ILE A 7 0.09 4.16 9.79
C ILE A 7 0.82 5.39 10.30
N ASP A 8 1.94 5.69 9.66
CA ASP A 8 2.65 6.97 9.77
C ASP A 8 2.45 7.72 8.44
N LEU A 9 1.83 8.89 8.52
CA LEU A 9 1.56 9.76 7.39
C LEU A 9 2.31 11.08 7.58
N ALA A 10 2.95 11.55 6.51
CA ALA A 10 3.52 12.89 6.45
C ALA A 10 3.28 13.48 5.06
N GLN A 11 3.24 14.81 4.99
CA GLN A 11 3.18 15.56 3.75
C GLN A 11 4.28 16.61 3.77
N ASP A 12 5.07 16.64 2.70
CA ASP A 12 6.09 17.66 2.52
C ASP A 12 5.41 18.99 2.14
N ALA A 13 5.69 20.05 2.91
CA ALA A 13 4.99 21.32 2.77
C ALA A 13 5.35 22.08 1.48
N ASP A 14 6.55 21.86 0.94
CA ASP A 14 7.06 22.58 -0.23
C ASP A 14 6.64 21.90 -1.53
N THR A 15 6.68 20.57 -1.58
CA THR A 15 6.38 19.77 -2.78
C THR A 15 4.97 19.21 -2.80
N GLY A 16 4.30 19.11 -1.65
CA GLY A 16 2.99 18.46 -1.50
C GLY A 16 3.03 16.94 -1.55
N ILE A 17 4.21 16.33 -1.66
CA ILE A 17 4.37 14.86 -1.70
C ILE A 17 3.93 14.27 -0.36
N GLU A 18 3.02 13.30 -0.43
CA GLU A 18 2.59 12.52 0.73
C GLU A 18 3.43 11.24 0.84
N THR A 19 3.91 10.95 2.04
CA THR A 19 4.55 9.68 2.38
C THR A 19 3.69 8.94 3.37
N LEU A 20 3.35 7.71 3.03
CA LEU A 20 2.65 6.78 3.92
C LEU A 20 3.57 5.59 4.18
N ARG A 21 3.83 5.33 5.45
CA ARG A 21 4.45 4.09 5.91
C ARG A 21 3.43 3.38 6.78
N ALA A 22 3.17 2.10 6.51
CA ALA A 22 2.14 1.38 7.25
C ALA A 22 2.51 -0.08 7.44
N HIS A 23 1.89 -0.68 8.45
CA HIS A 23 1.92 -2.11 8.69
C HIS A 23 0.49 -2.57 8.95
N PHE A 24 0.13 -3.69 8.34
CA PHE A 24 -1.17 -4.33 8.48
C PHE A 24 -0.99 -5.84 8.69
N GLN A 25 -2.03 -6.48 9.23
CA GLN A 25 -2.17 -7.93 9.29
C GLN A 25 -3.56 -8.31 8.81
N GLY A 26 -3.64 -9.22 7.84
CA GLY A 26 -4.89 -9.57 7.15
C GLY A 26 -5.38 -8.46 6.23
N HIS A 27 -6.70 -8.29 6.15
CA HIS A 27 -7.31 -7.25 5.34
C HIS A 27 -6.85 -5.85 5.78
N ALA A 28 -6.33 -5.06 4.83
CA ALA A 28 -5.79 -3.73 5.11
C ALA A 28 -6.78 -2.61 4.74
N TYR A 29 -7.32 -2.64 3.52
CA TYR A 29 -8.25 -1.63 3.03
C TYR A 29 -9.10 -2.10 1.84
N ASP A 30 -10.28 -1.52 1.71
CA ASP A 30 -11.24 -1.78 0.64
C ASP A 30 -10.81 -1.19 -0.72
N PRO A 31 -11.38 -1.69 -1.84
CA PRO A 31 -11.11 -1.16 -3.17
C PRO A 31 -11.40 0.34 -3.31
N HIS A 32 -10.40 1.11 -3.75
CA HIS A 32 -10.51 2.56 -3.98
C HIS A 32 -9.52 3.02 -5.07
N TRP A 33 -9.50 4.32 -5.37
CA TRP A 33 -8.58 4.94 -6.32
C TRP A 33 -8.26 6.39 -5.91
N HIS A 34 -7.20 6.95 -6.50
CA HIS A 34 -6.78 8.35 -6.33
C HIS A 34 -6.27 8.93 -7.66
N ASP A 35 -6.13 10.25 -7.75
CA ASP A 35 -5.63 10.98 -8.93
C ASP A 35 -4.10 11.19 -8.93
N SER A 36 -3.40 10.73 -7.89
CA SER A 36 -1.94 10.74 -7.76
C SER A 36 -1.29 9.45 -8.27
N TYR A 37 0.02 9.49 -8.55
CA TYR A 37 0.83 8.27 -8.67
C TYR A 37 1.22 7.78 -7.27
N LEU A 38 1.19 6.47 -7.05
CA LEU A 38 1.74 5.85 -5.84
C LEU A 38 2.93 4.97 -6.23
N VAL A 39 4.11 5.28 -5.69
CA VAL A 39 5.29 4.41 -5.74
C VAL A 39 5.50 3.81 -4.36
N GLY A 40 5.35 2.50 -4.25
CA GLY A 40 5.45 1.80 -2.98
C GLY A 40 6.64 0.86 -2.95
N VAL A 41 7.26 0.73 -1.78
CA VAL A 41 8.29 -0.27 -1.49
C VAL A 41 7.80 -1.17 -0.38
N THR A 42 7.83 -2.48 -0.58
CA THR A 42 7.53 -3.42 0.51
C THR A 42 8.74 -3.51 1.42
N GLU A 43 8.60 -3.08 2.68
CA GLU A 43 9.69 -3.14 3.65
C GLU A 43 9.82 -4.53 4.29
N GLN A 44 8.69 -5.15 4.65
CA GLN A 44 8.61 -6.42 5.37
C GLN A 44 7.33 -7.19 4.96
N GLY A 45 7.33 -8.51 5.14
CA GLY A 45 6.18 -9.36 4.83
C GLY A 45 5.80 -9.35 3.35
N VAL A 46 4.50 -9.56 3.07
CA VAL A 46 3.94 -9.53 1.72
C VAL A 46 2.89 -8.43 1.64
N GLN A 47 3.09 -7.47 0.72
CA GLN A 47 2.03 -6.56 0.31
C GLN A 47 1.27 -7.20 -0.85
N GLN A 48 -0.02 -7.45 -0.65
CA GLN A 48 -0.88 -8.03 -1.67
C GLN A 48 -2.03 -7.09 -2.00
N PHE A 49 -2.37 -7.00 -3.27
CA PHE A 49 -3.47 -6.16 -3.74
C PHE A 49 -4.01 -6.67 -5.07
N ASN A 50 -5.30 -6.47 -5.31
CA ASN A 50 -5.90 -6.58 -6.62
C ASN A 50 -5.81 -5.23 -7.32
N CYS A 51 -5.37 -5.22 -8.58
CA CYS A 51 -5.33 -4.04 -9.42
C CYS A 51 -5.43 -4.49 -10.88
N ARG A 52 -6.21 -3.80 -11.71
CA ARG A 52 -6.40 -4.15 -13.15
C ARG A 52 -6.81 -5.60 -13.38
N ARG A 53 -7.71 -6.12 -12.53
CA ARG A 53 -8.22 -7.50 -12.56
C ARG A 53 -7.15 -8.58 -12.35
N ALA A 54 -5.97 -8.20 -11.85
CA ALA A 54 -4.91 -9.11 -11.47
C ALA A 54 -4.60 -8.96 -9.98
N ARG A 55 -4.27 -10.08 -9.33
CA ARG A 55 -3.75 -10.09 -7.96
C ARG A 55 -2.24 -10.00 -8.03
N HIS A 56 -1.68 -9.03 -7.33
CA HIS A 56 -0.25 -8.75 -7.25
C HIS A 56 0.26 -9.05 -5.85
N GLN A 57 1.50 -9.51 -5.77
CA GLN A 57 2.23 -9.71 -4.52
C GLN A 57 3.61 -9.09 -4.62
N SER A 58 3.89 -8.13 -3.74
CA SER A 58 5.18 -7.49 -3.56
C SER A 58 5.83 -7.99 -2.27
N THR A 59 7.12 -8.26 -2.32
CA THR A 59 7.94 -8.85 -1.25
C THR A 59 9.06 -7.88 -0.85
N PRO A 60 9.77 -8.08 0.27
CA PRO A 60 10.72 -7.11 0.79
C PRO A 60 11.75 -6.65 -0.25
N GLY A 61 11.92 -5.33 -0.38
CA GLY A 61 12.82 -4.69 -1.33
C GLY A 61 12.28 -4.53 -2.75
N LYS A 62 11.09 -5.07 -3.07
CA LYS A 62 10.42 -4.82 -4.35
C LYS A 62 9.65 -3.51 -4.34
N VAL A 63 9.56 -2.91 -5.53
CA VAL A 63 8.81 -1.69 -5.81
C VAL A 63 7.57 -2.04 -6.62
N PHE A 64 6.46 -1.34 -6.35
CA PHE A 64 5.26 -1.38 -7.17
C PHE A 64 4.75 0.04 -7.46
N LEU A 65 3.96 0.18 -8.52
CA LEU A 65 3.38 1.43 -8.99
C LEU A 65 1.87 1.26 -9.14
N LEU A 66 1.12 2.26 -8.69
CA LEU A 66 -0.30 2.42 -9.02
C LEU A 66 -0.47 3.73 -9.77
N GLU A 67 -1.15 3.67 -10.92
CA GLU A 67 -1.39 4.85 -11.75
C GLU A 67 -2.68 5.55 -11.31
N PRO A 68 -2.81 6.87 -11.57
CA PRO A 68 -4.05 7.59 -11.34
C PRO A 68 -5.28 6.85 -11.90
N GLY A 69 -6.30 6.68 -11.06
CA GLY A 69 -7.55 6.00 -11.43
C GLY A 69 -7.52 4.47 -11.38
N ASP A 70 -6.38 3.84 -11.09
CA ASP A 70 -6.35 2.39 -10.87
C ASP A 70 -7.11 2.04 -9.59
N ILE A 71 -8.22 1.29 -9.74
CA ILE A 71 -8.93 0.71 -8.59
C ILE A 71 -8.06 -0.39 -8.00
N HIS A 72 -7.74 -0.25 -6.71
CA HIS A 72 -6.93 -1.21 -5.97
C HIS A 72 -7.39 -1.38 -4.52
N ASP A 73 -7.10 -2.55 -3.95
CA ASP A 73 -7.36 -2.90 -2.55
C ASP A 73 -6.06 -3.29 -1.84
N GLY A 74 -6.13 -3.75 -0.58
CA GLY A 74 -4.95 -4.13 0.18
C GLY A 74 -5.18 -5.27 1.15
N ASP A 75 -4.23 -6.20 1.18
CA ASP A 75 -4.19 -7.35 2.09
C ASP A 75 -2.73 -7.65 2.50
N ALA A 76 -2.55 -8.06 3.75
CA ALA A 76 -1.27 -8.43 4.35
C ALA A 76 -1.36 -9.88 4.87
N PRO A 77 -1.22 -10.89 3.98
CA PRO A 77 -1.35 -12.28 4.38
C PRO A 77 -0.24 -12.68 5.35
N THR A 78 -0.56 -13.55 6.30
CA THR A 78 0.31 -13.96 7.41
C THR A 78 1.09 -15.26 7.13
N GLU A 79 1.25 -15.67 5.87
CA GLU A 79 1.98 -16.90 5.50
C GLU A 79 3.49 -16.79 5.74
#